data_AF-A0AAV0SZC6-F1
#
_entry.id   AF-A0AAV0SZC6-F1
#
_cell.length_a   1.000
_cell.length_b   1.000
_cell.length_c   1.000
_cell.angle_alpha   90.00
_cell.angle_beta   90.00
_cell.angle_gamma   90.00
#
_symmetry.space_group_name_H-M   'P 1'
#
loop_
_entity.id
_entity.type
_entity.pdbx_description
1 polymer ?
#
loop_
_entity_poly.entity_id
_entity_poly.type
_entity_poly.pdbx_seq_one_letter_code
_entity_poly.pdbx_strand_id
1 'polypeptide(L)'
;MVRPLQLHGEGTGALCRFLATHLSAKKRKDQNVKKLVQEKSNIVLTTRELRQMATLLSELRASEPSTPSLVSLLRQGKGVCVRAVAVEEEEGEEEQKIKEMKIQCVAKRREKLQRLDEEMQYSNLIRNFKTSSITKELANYQTNARQHFSIGANMVMARITAFVAVYFVAQNLTDNETTRLVAGLGGAIVMMVIEMVLFIARAAKIESFEQKQRKVPNIF
;
A
#
# COMPACT_ATOMS: atom_id res chain seq x y z
N MET A 1 20.70 21.04 28.96
CA MET A 1 19.54 21.97 28.97
C MET A 1 18.66 21.75 27.74
N VAL A 2 17.39 21.43 27.94
CA VAL A 2 16.38 21.29 26.87
C VAL A 2 15.94 22.70 26.47
N ARG A 3 16.18 23.10 25.22
CA ARG A 3 15.73 24.41 24.73
C ARG A 3 14.20 24.48 24.78
N PRO A 4 13.60 25.47 25.44
CA PRO A 4 12.15 25.62 25.44
C PRO A 4 11.68 25.94 24.02
N LEU A 5 10.99 24.98 23.39
CA LEU A 5 10.34 25.15 22.10
C LEU A 5 9.02 25.89 22.32
N GLN A 6 8.86 26.98 21.57
CA GLN A 6 7.67 27.82 21.61
C GLN A 6 6.92 27.72 20.27
N LEU A 7 5.66 27.32 20.35
CA LEU A 7 4.72 27.22 19.23
C LEU A 7 4.00 28.55 19.08
N HIS A 8 4.01 29.09 17.87
CA HIS A 8 3.39 30.36 17.51
C HIS A 8 2.45 30.13 16.33
N GLY A 9 1.32 30.81 16.26
CA GLY A 9 0.51 30.89 15.02
C GLY A 9 -0.99 31.01 15.25
N GLU A 10 -1.72 31.32 14.20
CA GLU A 10 -3.19 31.43 14.26
C GLU A 10 -3.84 30.13 14.74
N GLY A 11 -3.24 28.97 14.42
CA GLY A 11 -3.72 27.66 14.87
C GLY A 11 -3.61 27.42 16.38
N THR A 12 -2.59 27.98 17.06
CA THR A 12 -2.52 27.92 18.54
C THR A 12 -3.60 28.80 19.16
N GLY A 13 -3.84 29.97 18.57
CA GLY A 13 -4.93 30.86 18.99
C GLY A 13 -6.33 30.28 18.76
N ALA A 14 -6.53 29.53 17.68
CA ALA A 14 -7.79 28.82 17.40
C ALA A 14 -8.06 27.72 18.43
N LEU A 15 -7.02 26.95 18.79
CA LEU A 15 -7.10 25.93 19.84
C LEU A 15 -7.47 26.55 21.21
N CYS A 16 -6.82 27.66 21.60
CA CYS A 16 -7.14 28.36 22.85
C CYS A 16 -8.59 28.86 22.87
N ARG A 17 -9.04 29.48 21.77
CA ARG A 17 -10.42 29.99 21.64
C ARG A 17 -11.46 28.87 21.71
N PHE A 18 -11.21 27.76 21.01
CA PHE A 18 -12.09 26.60 21.01
C PHE A 18 -12.22 26.00 22.42
N LEU A 19 -11.10 25.83 23.13
CA LEU A 19 -11.12 25.37 24.52
C LEU A 19 -11.77 26.40 25.46
N ALA A 20 -11.69 27.71 25.17
CA ALA A 20 -12.37 28.72 25.97
C ALA A 20 -13.91 28.64 25.91
N THR A 21 -14.46 28.20 24.77
CA THR A 21 -15.91 28.14 24.53
C THR A 21 -16.52 26.78 24.86
N HIS A 22 -15.79 25.68 24.63
CA HIS A 22 -16.34 24.31 24.76
C HIS A 22 -15.95 23.58 26.06
N LEU A 23 -15.14 24.19 26.93
CA LEU A 23 -14.77 23.56 28.19
C LEU A 23 -15.85 23.75 29.26
N SER A 24 -16.19 22.66 29.97
CA SER A 24 -17.20 22.68 31.03
C SER A 24 -16.83 23.60 32.19
N ALA A 25 -17.84 24.25 32.79
CA ALA A 25 -17.66 25.20 33.89
C ALA A 25 -16.89 24.63 35.10
N LYS A 26 -16.91 23.31 35.29
CA LYS A 26 -16.16 22.59 36.34
C LYS A 26 -14.65 22.56 36.07
N LYS A 27 -14.23 22.29 34.83
CA LYS A 27 -12.81 22.29 34.44
C LYS A 27 -12.24 23.69 34.25
N ARG A 28 -13.11 24.67 33.96
CA ARG A 28 -12.73 26.09 33.85
C ARG A 28 -12.33 26.73 35.19
N LYS A 29 -12.76 26.15 36.32
CA LYS A 29 -12.38 26.58 37.68
C LYS A 29 -10.97 26.17 38.08
N ASP A 30 -10.36 25.23 37.36
CA ASP A 30 -8.99 24.80 37.62
C ASP A 30 -8.02 25.95 37.28
N GLN A 31 -7.23 26.38 38.27
CA GLN A 31 -6.42 27.59 38.18
C GLN A 31 -5.39 27.50 37.05
N ASN A 32 -4.88 26.29 36.77
CA ASN A 32 -3.93 26.05 35.69
C ASN A 32 -4.58 26.20 34.30
N VAL A 33 -5.81 25.72 34.14
CA VAL A 33 -6.56 25.83 32.88
C VAL A 33 -7.05 27.25 32.65
N LYS A 34 -7.43 27.95 33.72
CA LYS A 34 -7.83 29.36 33.66
C LYS A 34 -6.69 30.25 33.15
N LYS A 35 -5.47 30.06 33.65
CA LYS A 35 -4.26 30.77 33.16
C LYS A 35 -3.93 30.41 31.70
N LEU A 36 -4.11 29.15 31.32
CA LEU A 36 -3.84 28.65 29.96
C LEU A 36 -4.79 29.21 28.90
N VAL A 37 -6.07 29.40 29.26
CA VAL A 37 -7.18 29.64 28.32
C VAL A 37 -7.69 31.09 28.35
N GLN A 38 -7.67 31.77 29.50
CA GLN A 38 -8.17 33.14 29.63
C GLN A 38 -7.07 34.21 29.63
N GLU A 39 -5.89 33.91 30.18
CA GLU A 39 -4.86 34.92 30.45
C GLU A 39 -3.84 35.04 29.30
N LYS A 40 -3.67 33.98 28.51
CA LYS A 40 -2.78 33.96 27.34
C LYS A 40 -3.54 34.23 26.03
N SER A 41 -3.90 35.49 25.83
CA SER A 41 -4.18 36.04 24.49
C SER A 41 -2.92 36.07 23.61
N ASN A 42 -1.73 35.88 24.20
CA ASN A 42 -0.49 35.72 23.48
C ASN A 42 -0.35 34.30 22.93
N ILE A 43 -0.26 34.25 21.60
CA ILE A 43 -0.25 33.13 20.64
C ILE A 43 0.88 32.09 20.87
N VAL A 44 1.57 32.15 22.00
CA VAL A 44 2.80 31.40 22.29
C VAL A 44 2.53 30.27 23.29
N LEU A 45 2.58 29.03 22.80
CA LEU A 45 2.42 27.81 23.61
C LEU A 45 3.75 27.10 23.78
N THR A 46 4.08 26.71 25.00
CA THR A 46 5.20 25.78 25.24
C THR A 46 4.76 24.34 24.96
N THR A 47 5.73 23.44 24.78
CA THR A 47 5.46 22.00 24.55
C THR A 47 4.68 21.33 25.68
N ARG A 48 4.87 21.75 26.93
CA ARG A 48 4.12 21.22 28.09
C ARG A 48 2.65 21.65 28.02
N GLU A 49 2.41 22.91 27.69
CA GLU A 49 1.05 23.47 27.59
C GLU A 49 0.29 22.87 26.40
N LEU A 50 0.96 22.65 25.26
CA LEU A 50 0.34 21.97 24.11
C LEU A 50 -0.13 20.55 24.47
N ARG A 51 0.67 19.79 25.24
CA ARG A 51 0.27 18.44 25.68
C ARG A 51 -0.96 18.49 26.58
N GLN A 52 -1.02 19.45 27.51
CA GLN A 52 -2.17 19.64 28.38
C GLN A 52 -3.43 20.04 27.58
N MET A 53 -3.30 20.89 26.56
CA MET A 53 -4.43 21.20 25.68
C MET A 53 -4.87 20.00 24.84
N ALA A 54 -3.93 19.17 24.37
CA ALA A 54 -4.23 17.97 23.61
C ALA A 54 -5.01 16.93 24.44
N THR A 55 -4.66 16.75 25.72
CA THR A 55 -5.40 15.87 26.63
C THR A 55 -6.81 16.39 26.89
N LEU A 56 -6.97 17.70 27.09
CA LEU A 56 -8.30 18.31 27.27
C LEU A 56 -9.16 18.15 26.01
N LEU A 57 -8.57 18.32 24.82
CA LEU A 57 -9.27 18.13 23.55
C LEU A 57 -9.67 16.66 23.34
N SER A 58 -8.82 15.69 23.69
CA SER A 58 -9.17 14.27 23.56
C SER A 58 -10.30 13.88 24.50
N GLU A 59 -10.32 14.42 25.71
CA GLU A 59 -11.41 14.19 26.67
C GLU A 59 -12.73 14.80 26.20
N LEU A 60 -12.69 16.02 25.65
CA LEU A 60 -13.87 16.64 25.04
C LEU A 60 -14.39 15.82 23.87
N ARG A 61 -13.50 15.31 23.01
CA ARG A 61 -13.88 14.47 21.87
C ARG A 61 -14.47 13.12 22.28
N ALA A 62 -14.04 12.58 23.42
CA ALA A 62 -14.64 11.36 23.97
C ALA A 62 -16.07 11.58 24.44
N SER A 63 -16.42 12.80 24.86
CA SER A 63 -17.79 13.17 25.24
C SER A 63 -18.63 13.65 24.04
N GLU A 64 -18.04 14.41 23.12
CA GLU A 64 -18.69 14.98 21.94
C GLU A 64 -17.91 14.63 20.66
N PRO A 65 -18.37 13.63 19.87
CA PRO A 65 -17.65 13.18 18.68
C PRO A 65 -17.60 14.22 17.55
N SER A 66 -18.45 15.26 17.61
CA SER A 66 -18.43 16.42 16.71
C SER A 66 -17.26 17.38 16.95
N THR A 67 -16.48 17.17 18.02
CA THR A 67 -15.32 18.01 18.35
C THR A 67 -14.22 17.89 17.28
N PRO A 68 -13.70 19.02 16.75
CA PRO A 68 -12.62 19.02 15.76
C PRO A 68 -11.33 18.43 16.32
N SER A 69 -10.54 17.80 15.46
CA SER A 69 -9.25 17.23 15.83
C SER A 69 -8.20 18.32 16.13
N LEU A 70 -7.18 17.95 16.90
CA LEU A 70 -6.04 18.85 17.20
C LEU A 70 -5.38 19.33 15.90
N VAL A 71 -5.23 18.43 14.92
CA VAL A 71 -4.63 18.74 13.62
C VAL A 71 -5.47 19.75 12.85
N SER A 72 -6.79 19.63 12.86
CA SER A 72 -7.67 20.59 12.17
C SER A 72 -7.60 21.98 12.81
N LEU A 73 -7.51 22.07 14.14
CA LEU A 73 -7.39 23.36 14.84
C LEU A 73 -6.02 24.00 14.60
N LEU A 74 -4.93 23.22 14.66
CA LEU A 74 -3.57 23.73 14.41
C LEU A 74 -3.34 24.08 12.93
N ARG A 75 -4.11 23.53 11.99
CA ARG A 75 -4.07 23.88 10.56
C ARG A 75 -4.99 25.04 10.19
N GLN A 76 -5.78 25.56 11.13
CA GLN A 76 -6.68 26.66 10.85
C GLN A 76 -5.91 27.96 10.59
N GLY A 77 -6.21 28.65 9.49
CA GLY A 77 -5.52 29.89 9.09
C GLY A 77 -4.12 29.63 8.52
N LYS A 78 -3.14 30.45 8.91
CA LYS A 78 -1.74 30.35 8.46
C LYS A 78 -0.92 29.22 9.11
N GLY A 79 -1.54 28.36 9.92
CA GLY A 79 -0.90 27.23 10.59
C GLY A 79 -0.11 27.61 11.84
N VAL A 80 0.85 26.75 12.22
CA VAL A 80 1.70 26.91 13.41
C VAL A 80 3.18 26.86 13.03
N CYS A 81 3.94 27.85 13.49
CA CYS A 81 5.38 27.95 13.39
C CYS A 81 6.03 27.57 14.74
N VAL A 82 7.13 26.82 14.68
CA VAL A 82 7.92 26.45 15.86
C VAL A 82 9.17 27.32 15.88
N ARG A 83 9.39 28.08 16.95
CA ARG A 83 10.60 28.87 17.16
C ARG A 83 11.36 28.33 18.37
N ALA A 84 12.65 28.06 18.20
CA ALA A 84 13.57 27.79 19.29
C ALA A 84 14.18 29.11 19.75
N VAL A 85 13.98 29.47 21.02
CA VAL A 85 14.62 30.67 21.61
C VAL A 85 16.06 30.30 21.99
N ALA A 86 17.03 31.05 21.49
CA ALA A 86 18.40 30.99 21.92
C ALA A 86 18.55 31.87 23.16
N VAL A 87 19.00 31.30 24.27
CA VAL A 87 19.51 32.06 25.41
C VAL A 87 20.99 32.24 25.13
N GLU A 88 21.43 33.49 24.97
CA GLU A 88 22.85 33.84 24.90
C GLU A 88 23.33 34.04 26.33
N GLU A 89 24.17 33.13 26.82
CA GLU A 89 24.94 33.28 28.05
C GLU A 89 26.43 33.20 27.68
N GLU A 90 27.25 34.01 28.37
CA GLU A 90 28.66 34.27 28.08
C GLU A 90 29.52 33.00 28.21
N GLU A 91 30.38 32.78 27.22
CA GLU A 91 31.13 31.53 27.04
C GLU A 91 32.25 31.35 28.08
N GLY A 92 32.02 30.48 29.06
CA GLY A 92 33.07 29.89 29.89
C GLY A 92 33.72 28.66 29.24
N GLU A 93 34.95 28.30 29.62
CA GLU A 93 35.73 27.17 29.09
C GLU A 93 35.00 25.81 29.17
N GLU A 94 34.07 25.63 30.12
CA GLU A 94 33.21 24.43 30.19
C GLU A 94 32.18 24.36 29.05
N GLU A 95 31.72 25.51 28.55
CA GLU A 95 30.73 25.58 27.48
C GLU A 95 31.30 25.20 26.12
N GLN A 96 32.59 25.48 25.90
CA GLN A 96 33.32 25.04 24.71
C GLN A 96 33.45 23.51 24.65
N LYS A 97 33.79 22.84 25.77
CA LYS A 97 33.79 21.37 25.85
C LYS A 97 32.40 20.78 25.60
N ILE A 98 31.34 21.42 26.12
CA ILE A 98 29.96 20.99 25.89
C ILE A 98 29.57 21.17 24.40
N LYS A 99 30.01 22.25 23.75
CA LYS A 99 29.80 22.47 22.31
C LYS A 99 30.54 21.44 21.47
N GLU A 100 31.79 21.11 21.78
CA GLU A 100 32.55 20.06 21.09
C GLU A 100 31.90 18.68 21.24
N MET A 101 31.48 18.30 22.45
CA MET A 101 30.73 17.05 22.66
C MET A 101 29.41 17.01 21.89
N LYS A 102 28.71 18.16 21.78
CA LYS A 102 27.49 18.27 20.96
C LYS A 102 27.81 18.12 19.48
N ILE A 103 28.87 18.75 18.98
CA ILE A 103 29.31 18.63 17.58
C ILE A 103 29.65 17.17 17.27
N GLN A 104 30.41 16.49 18.13
CA GLN A 104 30.70 15.05 17.97
C GLN A 104 29.45 14.18 18.04
N CYS A 105 28.51 14.48 18.94
CA CYS A 105 27.26 13.74 19.06
C CYS A 105 26.38 13.91 17.81
N VAL A 106 26.31 15.13 17.28
CA VAL A 106 25.60 15.44 16.03
C VAL A 106 26.28 14.76 14.84
N ALA A 107 27.61 14.74 14.78
CA ALA A 107 28.36 14.04 13.74
C ALA A 107 28.08 12.52 13.77
N LYS A 108 28.17 11.88 14.94
CA LYS A 108 27.84 10.46 15.12
C LYS A 108 26.40 10.13 14.72
N ARG A 109 25.47 11.03 15.04
CA ARG A 109 24.06 10.87 14.63
C ARG A 109 23.88 11.00 13.12
N ARG A 110 24.61 11.91 12.48
CA ARG A 110 24.55 12.13 11.03
C ARG A 110 25.07 10.91 10.27
N GLU A 111 26.17 10.34 10.73
CA GLU A 111 26.73 9.11 10.16
C GLU A 111 25.75 7.92 10.30
N LYS A 112 25.10 7.77 11.46
CA LYS A 112 24.07 6.74 11.65
C LYS A 112 22.87 6.91 10.72
N LEU A 113 22.45 8.16 10.49
CA LEU A 113 21.36 8.45 9.55
C LEU A 113 21.74 8.16 8.11
N GLN A 114 22.99 8.44 7.71
CA GLN A 114 23.49 8.09 6.37
C GLN A 114 23.46 6.57 6.14
N ARG A 115 23.92 5.77 7.11
CA ARG A 115 23.85 4.30 7.00
C ARG A 115 22.42 3.79 6.86
N LEU A 116 21.48 4.34 7.63
CA LEU A 116 20.06 3.97 7.53
C LEU A 116 19.45 4.36 6.18
N ASP A 117 19.85 5.51 5.62
CA ASP A 117 19.38 5.94 4.31
C ASP A 117 19.92 5.04 3.20
N GLU A 118 21.19 4.65 3.28
CA GLU A 118 21.80 3.66 2.38
C GLU A 118 21.07 2.31 2.49
N GLU A 119 20.83 1.80 3.70
CA GLU A 119 20.06 0.56 3.92
C GLU A 119 18.64 0.64 3.33
N MET A 120 17.95 1.79 3.47
CA MET A 120 16.64 1.99 2.84
C MET A 120 16.72 2.01 1.31
N GLN A 121 17.74 2.65 0.74
CA GLN A 121 17.94 2.67 -0.71
C GLN A 121 18.21 1.26 -1.24
N TYR A 122 19.10 0.49 -0.60
CA TYR A 122 19.35 -0.91 -0.95
C TYR A 122 18.10 -1.77 -0.80
N SER A 123 17.34 -1.59 0.29
CA SER A 123 16.08 -2.30 0.52
C SER A 123 15.06 -2.00 -0.59
N ASN A 124 14.92 -0.73 -0.98
CA ASN A 124 13.99 -0.31 -2.03
C ASN A 124 14.40 -0.83 -3.42
N LEU A 125 15.71 -0.86 -3.72
CA LEU A 125 16.23 -1.46 -4.94
C LEU A 125 15.83 -2.94 -5.03
N ILE A 126 16.11 -3.72 -3.99
CA ILE A 126 15.85 -5.17 -3.98
C ILE A 126 14.34 -5.49 -3.90
N ARG A 127 13.56 -4.68 -3.18
CA ARG A 127 12.12 -4.90 -2.99
C ARG A 127 11.35 -4.83 -4.31
N ASN A 128 11.72 -3.91 -5.20
CA ASN A 128 11.09 -3.78 -6.52
C ASN A 128 11.37 -4.99 -7.42
N PHE A 129 12.53 -5.63 -7.30
CA PHE A 129 12.82 -6.87 -8.02
C PHE A 129 12.00 -8.04 -7.48
N LYS A 130 11.91 -8.20 -6.15
CA LYS A 130 11.22 -9.35 -5.54
C LYS A 130 9.70 -9.33 -5.73
N THR A 131 9.06 -8.17 -5.66
CA THR A 131 7.59 -8.08 -5.85
C THR A 131 7.19 -8.15 -7.32
N SER A 132 7.98 -7.55 -8.21
CA SER A 132 7.73 -7.64 -9.66
C SER A 132 8.04 -9.01 -10.23
N SER A 133 9.05 -9.73 -9.73
CA SER A 133 9.34 -11.11 -10.16
C SER A 133 8.22 -12.05 -9.76
N ILE A 134 7.79 -12.04 -8.50
CA ILE A 134 6.74 -12.93 -7.99
C ILE A 134 5.41 -12.69 -8.71
N THR A 135 5.02 -11.42 -8.91
CA THR A 135 3.75 -11.10 -9.57
C THR A 135 3.77 -11.42 -11.07
N LYS A 136 4.89 -11.19 -11.76
CA LYS A 136 5.05 -11.59 -13.17
C LYS A 136 5.10 -13.10 -13.33
N GLU A 137 5.80 -13.81 -12.45
CA GLU A 137 5.83 -15.27 -12.45
C GLU A 137 4.43 -15.83 -12.21
N LEU A 138 3.70 -15.35 -11.20
CA LEU A 138 2.34 -15.82 -10.90
C LEU A 138 1.36 -15.54 -12.04
N ALA A 139 1.46 -14.37 -12.69
CA ALA A 139 0.68 -14.03 -13.86
C ALA A 139 1.00 -14.98 -15.03
N ASN A 140 2.29 -15.25 -15.29
CA ASN A 140 2.71 -16.19 -16.32
C ASN A 140 2.24 -17.62 -16.04
N TYR A 141 2.28 -18.08 -14.79
CA TYR A 141 1.73 -19.38 -14.40
C TYR A 141 0.22 -19.45 -14.62
N GLN A 142 -0.52 -18.39 -14.28
CA GLN A 142 -1.96 -18.34 -14.47
C GLN A 142 -2.36 -18.32 -15.95
N THR A 143 -1.64 -17.57 -16.80
CA THR A 143 -1.89 -17.56 -18.25
C THR A 143 -1.53 -18.89 -18.88
N ASN A 144 -0.40 -19.49 -18.50
CA ASN A 144 0.03 -20.78 -19.01
C ASN A 144 -0.95 -21.89 -18.60
N ALA A 145 -1.36 -21.93 -17.33
CA ALA A 145 -2.33 -22.90 -16.83
C ALA A 145 -3.68 -22.77 -17.54
N ARG A 146 -4.17 -21.54 -17.76
CA ARG A 146 -5.42 -21.30 -18.51
C ARG A 146 -5.28 -21.73 -19.98
N GLN A 147 -4.13 -21.47 -20.60
CA GLN A 147 -3.89 -21.87 -21.99
C GLN A 147 -3.84 -23.40 -22.13
N HIS A 148 -3.11 -24.10 -21.27
CA HIS A 148 -3.07 -25.57 -21.27
C HIS A 148 -4.42 -26.19 -20.93
N PHE A 149 -5.17 -25.60 -19.99
CA PHE A 149 -6.52 -26.07 -19.67
C PHE A 149 -7.51 -25.82 -20.81
N SER A 150 -7.45 -24.66 -21.47
CA SER A 150 -8.32 -24.37 -22.63
C SER A 150 -8.06 -25.32 -23.79
N ILE A 151 -6.79 -25.70 -24.02
CA ILE A 151 -6.41 -26.66 -25.05
C ILE A 151 -6.92 -28.07 -24.69
N GLY A 152 -6.70 -28.51 -23.44
CA GLY A 152 -7.18 -29.81 -22.97
C GLY A 152 -8.71 -29.91 -22.90
N ALA A 153 -9.39 -28.83 -22.51
CA ALA A 153 -10.84 -28.76 -22.45
C ALA A 153 -11.46 -28.88 -23.84
N ASN A 154 -10.89 -28.18 -24.85
CA ASN A 154 -11.37 -28.29 -26.22
C ASN A 154 -11.24 -29.72 -26.76
N MET A 155 -10.12 -30.39 -26.45
CA MET A 155 -9.83 -31.78 -26.86
C MET A 155 -10.80 -32.80 -26.26
N VAL A 156 -11.28 -32.57 -25.04
CA VAL A 156 -12.29 -33.46 -24.42
C VAL A 156 -13.70 -33.11 -24.93
N MET A 157 -14.03 -31.83 -25.00
CA MET A 157 -15.36 -31.36 -25.40
C MET A 157 -15.72 -31.73 -26.84
N ALA A 158 -14.77 -31.69 -27.77
CA ALA A 158 -15.00 -32.10 -29.15
C ALA A 158 -15.38 -33.59 -29.28
N ARG A 159 -14.80 -34.46 -28.44
CA ARG A 159 -15.12 -35.89 -28.43
C ARG A 159 -16.49 -36.17 -27.82
N ILE A 160 -16.82 -35.47 -26.74
CA ILE A 160 -18.14 -35.55 -26.12
C ILE A 160 -19.21 -35.08 -27.09
N THR A 161 -18.99 -33.95 -27.77
CA THR A 161 -19.95 -33.41 -28.74
C THR A 161 -20.12 -34.33 -29.96
N ALA A 162 -19.03 -34.91 -30.47
CA ALA A 162 -19.11 -35.91 -31.55
C ALA A 162 -19.85 -37.19 -31.12
N PHE A 163 -19.61 -37.68 -29.90
CA PHE A 163 -20.34 -38.81 -29.33
C PHE A 163 -21.84 -38.54 -29.31
N VAL A 164 -22.24 -37.39 -28.77
CA VAL A 164 -23.65 -36.98 -28.65
C VAL A 164 -24.27 -36.81 -30.03
N ALA A 165 -23.59 -36.13 -30.96
CA ALA A 165 -24.09 -35.91 -32.31
C ALA A 165 -24.35 -37.23 -33.06
N VAL A 166 -23.40 -38.18 -33.01
CA VAL A 166 -23.55 -39.47 -33.68
C VAL A 166 -24.59 -40.34 -32.97
N TYR A 167 -24.68 -40.28 -31.64
CA TYR A 167 -25.72 -40.96 -30.87
C TYR A 167 -27.14 -40.48 -31.23
N PHE A 168 -27.32 -39.16 -31.43
CA PHE A 168 -28.60 -38.59 -31.89
C PHE A 168 -28.92 -38.98 -33.33
N VAL A 169 -27.93 -39.02 -34.23
CA VAL A 169 -28.15 -39.50 -35.60
C VAL A 169 -28.52 -40.98 -35.60
N ALA A 170 -27.84 -41.80 -34.79
CA ALA A 170 -28.16 -43.22 -34.64
C ALA A 170 -29.55 -43.43 -34.04
N GLN A 171 -30.00 -42.55 -33.14
CA GLN A 171 -31.37 -42.60 -32.60
C GLN A 171 -32.44 -42.56 -33.69
N ASN A 172 -32.20 -41.82 -34.77
CA ASN A 172 -33.16 -41.71 -35.87
C ASN A 172 -33.09 -42.91 -36.84
N LEU A 173 -32.09 -43.78 -36.70
CA LEU A 173 -31.81 -44.89 -37.62
C LEU A 173 -32.03 -46.28 -36.99
N THR A 174 -31.88 -46.41 -35.67
CA THR A 174 -32.01 -47.67 -34.95
C THR A 174 -32.65 -47.46 -33.57
N ASP A 175 -33.61 -48.32 -33.24
CA ASP A 175 -34.28 -48.33 -31.93
C ASP A 175 -33.46 -49.08 -30.85
N ASN A 176 -32.36 -49.75 -31.25
CA ASN A 176 -31.54 -50.52 -30.33
C ASN A 176 -30.49 -49.64 -29.64
N GLU A 177 -30.65 -49.47 -28.33
CA GLU A 177 -29.79 -48.66 -27.47
C GLU A 177 -28.31 -49.04 -27.55
N THR A 178 -28.02 -50.34 -27.62
CA THR A 178 -26.63 -50.84 -27.70
C THR A 178 -25.97 -50.39 -29.00
N THR A 179 -26.70 -50.42 -30.12
CA THR A 179 -26.16 -49.95 -31.40
C THR A 179 -25.95 -48.45 -31.44
N ARG A 180 -26.78 -47.67 -30.73
CA ARG A 180 -26.61 -46.21 -30.60
C ARG A 180 -25.36 -45.86 -29.81
N LEU A 181 -25.12 -46.57 -28.70
CA LEU A 181 -23.92 -46.38 -27.88
C LEU A 181 -22.63 -46.75 -28.65
N VAL A 182 -22.65 -47.86 -29.38
CA VAL A 182 -21.51 -48.29 -30.19
C VAL A 182 -21.24 -47.30 -31.33
N ALA A 183 -22.30 -46.79 -31.98
CA ALA A 183 -22.16 -45.76 -33.01
C ALA A 183 -21.58 -44.45 -32.44
N GLY A 184 -22.09 -43.98 -31.29
CA GLY A 184 -21.54 -42.81 -30.59
C GLY A 184 -20.07 -42.99 -30.23
N LEU A 185 -19.69 -44.16 -29.70
CA LEU A 185 -18.30 -44.48 -29.37
C LEU A 185 -17.41 -44.48 -30.62
N GLY A 186 -17.88 -45.07 -31.71
CA GLY A 186 -17.20 -45.02 -33.01
C GLY A 186 -16.98 -43.58 -33.50
N GLY A 187 -18.01 -42.73 -33.38
CA GLY A 187 -17.92 -41.31 -33.67
C GLY A 187 -16.87 -40.57 -32.84
N ALA A 188 -16.81 -40.85 -31.54
CA ALA A 188 -15.81 -40.26 -30.65
C ALA A 188 -14.37 -40.68 -31.00
N ILE A 189 -14.16 -41.95 -31.38
CA ILE A 189 -12.85 -42.46 -31.81
C ILE A 189 -12.41 -41.79 -33.12
N VAL A 190 -13.32 -41.70 -34.10
CA VAL A 190 -13.02 -41.01 -35.36
C VAL A 190 -12.69 -39.54 -35.10
N MET A 191 -13.47 -38.86 -34.26
CA MET A 191 -13.19 -37.48 -33.88
C MET A 191 -11.84 -37.33 -33.18
N MET A 192 -11.45 -38.29 -32.33
CA MET A 192 -10.12 -38.31 -31.69
C MET A 192 -8.98 -38.38 -32.71
N VAL A 193 -9.11 -39.16 -33.78
CA VAL A 193 -8.11 -39.23 -34.85
C VAL A 193 -8.04 -37.92 -35.62
N ILE A 194 -9.20 -37.35 -35.97
CA ILE A 194 -9.28 -36.06 -36.67
C ILE A 194 -8.62 -34.96 -35.84
N GLU A 195 -8.94 -34.87 -34.56
CA GLU A 195 -8.31 -33.92 -33.65
C GLU A 195 -6.80 -34.12 -33.53
N MET A 196 -6.32 -35.36 -33.44
CA MET A 196 -4.89 -35.64 -33.33
C MET A 196 -4.13 -35.14 -34.58
N VAL A 197 -4.67 -35.40 -35.76
CA VAL A 197 -4.08 -34.94 -37.03
C VAL A 197 -4.12 -33.41 -37.12
N LEU A 198 -5.25 -32.79 -36.78
CA LEU A 198 -5.38 -31.32 -36.76
C LEU A 198 -4.47 -30.68 -35.71
N PHE A 199 -4.29 -31.33 -34.56
CA PHE A 199 -3.39 -30.88 -33.50
C PHE A 199 -1.94 -30.94 -33.95
N ILE A 200 -1.50 -32.03 -34.58
CA ILE A 200 -0.15 -32.17 -35.14
C ILE A 200 0.08 -31.11 -36.24
N ALA A 201 -0.87 -30.93 -37.16
CA ALA A 201 -0.76 -29.92 -38.21
C ALA A 201 -0.67 -28.50 -37.65
N ARG A 202 -1.47 -28.19 -36.62
CA ARG A 202 -1.41 -26.90 -35.92
C ARG A 202 -0.11 -26.72 -35.14
N ALA A 203 0.36 -27.76 -34.44
CA ALA A 203 1.60 -27.75 -33.68
C ALA A 203 2.81 -27.52 -34.60
N ALA A 204 2.89 -28.24 -35.72
CA ALA A 204 3.93 -28.08 -36.72
C ALA A 204 3.93 -26.66 -37.33
N LYS A 205 2.75 -26.07 -37.56
CA LYS A 205 2.64 -24.69 -38.03
C LYS A 205 3.15 -23.70 -36.98
N ILE A 206 2.80 -23.85 -35.71
CA ILE A 206 3.26 -22.97 -34.62
C ILE A 206 4.78 -23.07 -34.44
N GLU A 207 5.34 -24.28 -34.49
CA GLU A 207 6.78 -24.51 -34.38
C GLU A 207 7.56 -23.82 -35.52
N SER A 208 6.99 -23.79 -36.73
CA SER A 208 7.57 -23.07 -37.87
C SER A 208 7.60 -21.54 -37.68
N PHE A 209 6.65 -20.99 -36.91
CA PHE A 209 6.61 -19.56 -36.57
C PHE A 209 7.59 -19.22 -35.44
N GLU A 210 7.71 -20.07 -34.42
CA GLU A 210 8.71 -19.88 -33.35
C GLU A 210 10.15 -19.98 -33.86
N GLN A 211 10.44 -20.93 -34.76
CA GLN A 211 11.77 -21.01 -35.38
C GLN A 211 12.12 -19.78 -36.22
N LYS A 212 11.14 -19.11 -36.83
CA LYS A 212 11.36 -17.85 -37.56
C LYS A 212 11.62 -16.68 -36.61
N GLN A 213 10.95 -16.60 -35.47
CA GLN A 213 11.20 -15.56 -34.48
C GLN A 213 12.58 -15.70 -33.80
N ARG A 214 13.03 -16.93 -33.51
CA ARG A 214 14.37 -17.16 -32.93
C ARG A 214 15.53 -16.83 -33.88
N LYS A 215 15.28 -16.74 -35.19
CA LYS A 215 16.30 -16.42 -36.21
C LYS A 215 16.43 -14.93 -36.50
N VAL A 216 15.64 -14.06 -35.86
CA VAL A 216 15.85 -12.61 -35.92
C VAL A 216 16.77 -12.26 -34.75
N PRO A 217 18.09 -12.08 -34.96
CA PRO A 217 18.94 -11.55 -33.90
C PRO A 217 18.44 -10.13 -33.58
N ASN A 218 18.10 -9.90 -32.31
CA ASN A 218 17.90 -8.55 -31.79
C ASN A 218 19.24 -7.79 -31.94
N ILE A 219 19.36 -7.03 -33.02
CA ILE A 219 20.34 -5.97 -33.16
C ILE A 219 19.64 -4.71 -32.66
N PHE A 220 19.64 -4.50 -31.34
CA PHE A 220 19.53 -3.19 -30.68
C PHE A 220 19.97 -3.32 -29.22
#